data_AF-H0F6D4-F1
#
_entry.id   AF-H0F6D4-F1
#
_cell.length_a   1.000
_cell.length_b   1.000
_cell.length_c   1.000
_cell.angle_alpha   90.00
_cell.angle_beta   90.00
_cell.angle_gamma   90.00
#
_symmetry.space_group_name_H-M   'P 1'
#
loop_
_entity.id
_entity.type
_entity.pdbx_description
1 polymer ?
#
loop_
_entity_poly.entity_id
_entity_poly.type
_entity_poly.pdbx_seq_one_letter_code
_entity_poly.pdbx_strand_id
1 'polypeptide(L)'
;MNAPDSQPNAVPAAGWRFKCGIGLFILAFALWFLIPIAAAVDAPGSRIAALTGAIFIANKVLLITCIAVMGKEGFQQLKSIVFGHAKKLAPAKKVGPVRHAIGLVMFILPLLTSMLEPYVDQIWPGFRPRMWQAQLGGDVMLVASFFVLGGDFWNKLRALFIRSV
;
A
#
# COMPACT_ATOMS: atom_id res chain seq x y z
N MET A 1 5.42 -37.03 39.53
CA MET A 1 6.53 -36.72 38.60
C MET A 1 6.15 -37.18 37.20
N ASN A 2 5.98 -36.25 36.25
CA ASN A 2 6.56 -36.31 34.89
C ASN A 2 6.12 -35.07 34.06
N ALA A 3 7.14 -34.31 33.67
CA ALA A 3 7.30 -33.28 32.64
C ALA A 3 6.15 -32.33 32.24
N PRO A 4 6.35 -30.99 32.29
CA PRO A 4 5.69 -30.09 31.35
C PRO A 4 6.38 -30.20 29.98
N ASP A 5 5.60 -30.56 28.96
CA ASP A 5 6.01 -30.53 27.56
C ASP A 5 6.42 -29.10 27.19
N SER A 6 7.73 -28.89 27.21
CA SER A 6 8.37 -27.69 26.71
C SER A 6 8.23 -27.72 25.19
N GLN A 7 7.23 -27.00 24.67
CA GLN A 7 7.12 -26.68 23.25
C GLN A 7 8.53 -26.24 22.77
N PRO A 8 9.10 -26.87 21.72
CA PRO A 8 10.40 -26.46 21.24
C PRO A 8 10.28 -25.01 20.80
N ASN A 9 11.00 -24.13 21.51
CA ASN A 9 11.29 -22.77 21.06
C ASN A 9 11.70 -22.87 19.59
N ALA A 10 10.83 -22.41 18.68
CA ALA A 10 11.18 -22.27 17.29
C ALA A 10 12.37 -21.30 17.25
N VAL A 11 13.57 -21.85 17.11
CA VAL A 11 14.81 -21.10 17.01
C VAL A 11 14.57 -20.06 15.92
N PRO A 12 14.71 -18.75 16.20
CA PRO A 12 14.53 -17.77 15.16
C PRO A 12 15.55 -18.12 14.09
N ALA A 13 15.08 -18.45 12.88
CA ALA A 13 15.94 -18.61 11.73
C ALA A 13 16.47 -17.24 11.31
N ALA A 14 17.23 -16.58 12.19
CA ALA A 14 18.06 -15.42 11.92
C ALA A 14 19.31 -15.83 11.11
N GLY A 15 19.13 -16.79 10.19
CA GLY A 15 20.17 -17.23 9.28
C GLY A 15 20.34 -16.25 8.12
N TRP A 16 21.48 -16.34 7.43
CA TRP A 16 21.79 -15.58 6.22
C TRP A 16 20.65 -15.58 5.18
N ARG A 17 19.93 -16.70 5.06
CA ARG A 17 18.79 -16.87 4.14
C ARG A 17 17.62 -15.91 4.44
N PHE A 18 17.34 -15.66 5.72
CA PHE A 18 16.30 -14.71 6.14
C PHE A 18 16.70 -13.27 5.80
N LYS A 19 17.98 -12.90 6.02
CA LYS A 19 18.50 -11.58 5.61
C LYS A 19 18.45 -11.38 4.09
N CYS A 20 18.86 -12.40 3.31
CA CYS A 20 18.75 -12.36 1.86
C CYS A 20 17.29 -12.20 1.39
N GLY A 21 16.36 -12.91 2.01
CA GLY A 21 14.94 -12.76 1.70
C GLY A 21 14.40 -11.36 2.00
N ILE A 22 14.79 -10.74 3.12
CA ILE A 22 14.44 -9.35 3.42
C ILE A 22 15.00 -8.43 2.33
N GLY A 23 16.24 -8.65 1.90
CA GLY A 23 16.86 -7.91 0.80
C GLY A 23 16.06 -8.03 -0.51
N LEU A 24 15.65 -9.25 -0.89
CA LEU A 24 14.82 -9.48 -2.07
C LEU A 24 13.44 -8.83 -1.95
N PHE A 25 12.82 -8.90 -0.78
CA PHE A 25 11.54 -8.25 -0.51
C PHE A 25 11.66 -6.73 -0.64
N ILE A 26 12.65 -6.11 0.00
CA ILE A 26 12.90 -4.66 -0.10
C ILE A 26 13.19 -4.28 -1.56
N LEU A 27 14.02 -5.05 -2.27
CA LEU A 27 14.34 -4.81 -3.68
C LEU A 27 13.08 -4.84 -4.55
N ALA A 28 12.18 -5.79 -4.32
CA ALA A 28 10.93 -5.93 -5.08
C ALA A 28 10.05 -4.66 -4.98
N PHE A 29 10.00 -4.02 -3.81
CA PHE A 29 9.32 -2.73 -3.65
C PHE A 29 10.17 -1.54 -4.12
N ALA A 30 11.49 -1.57 -3.92
CA ALA A 30 12.39 -0.51 -4.35
C ALA A 30 12.37 -0.32 -5.88
N LEU A 31 12.17 -1.40 -6.64
CA LEU A 31 12.04 -1.32 -8.11
C LEU A 31 10.90 -0.40 -8.56
N TRP A 32 9.82 -0.23 -7.79
CA TRP A 32 8.74 0.70 -8.13
C TRP A 32 9.18 2.16 -8.16
N PHE A 33 10.23 2.53 -7.40
CA PHE A 33 10.78 3.88 -7.42
C PHE A 33 11.49 4.22 -8.75
N LEU A 34 11.81 3.24 -9.59
CA LEU A 34 12.36 3.52 -10.92
C LEU A 34 11.37 4.24 -11.84
N ILE A 35 10.06 4.07 -11.63
CA ILE A 35 9.01 4.73 -12.42
C ILE A 35 9.01 6.25 -12.22
N PRO A 36 8.91 6.80 -10.98
CA PRO A 36 8.98 8.25 -10.78
C PRO A 36 10.35 8.82 -11.15
N ILE A 37 11.45 8.06 -10.99
CA ILE A 37 12.77 8.48 -11.47
C ILE A 37 12.78 8.60 -12.99
N ALA A 38 12.23 7.62 -13.70
CA ALA A 38 12.10 7.66 -15.17
C ALA A 38 11.25 8.85 -15.64
N ALA A 39 10.16 9.14 -14.93
CA ALA A 39 9.34 10.32 -15.19
C ALA A 39 10.11 11.63 -14.92
N ALA A 40 10.93 11.68 -13.87
CA ALA A 40 11.71 12.87 -13.50
C ALA A 40 12.81 13.21 -14.51
N VAL A 41 13.35 12.21 -15.23
CA VAL A 41 14.32 12.41 -16.32
C VAL A 41 13.66 12.59 -17.70
N ASP A 42 12.35 12.84 -17.72
CA ASP A 42 11.53 13.10 -18.92
C ASP A 42 11.58 11.94 -19.95
N ALA A 43 11.60 10.71 -19.45
CA ALA A 43 11.56 9.53 -20.32
C ALA A 43 10.23 9.47 -21.10
N PRO A 44 10.26 9.05 -22.39
CA PRO A 44 9.05 8.97 -23.19
C PRO A 44 8.05 7.96 -22.58
N GLY A 45 6.76 8.28 -22.67
CA GLY A 45 5.69 7.48 -22.08
C GLY A 45 5.70 6.00 -22.50
N SER A 46 6.14 5.69 -23.71
CA SER A 46 6.31 4.30 -24.19
C SER A 46 7.35 3.52 -23.39
N ARG A 47 8.48 4.15 -23.00
CA ARG A 47 9.50 3.53 -22.15
C ARG A 47 9.00 3.39 -20.72
N ILE A 48 8.27 4.36 -20.19
CA ILE A 48 7.66 4.28 -18.85
C ILE A 48 6.64 3.13 -18.81
N ALA A 49 5.80 2.99 -19.84
CA ALA A 49 4.84 1.89 -19.94
C ALA A 49 5.53 0.52 -20.01
N ALA A 50 6.56 0.39 -20.86
CA ALA A 50 7.35 -0.83 -20.96
C ALA A 50 8.06 -1.18 -19.64
N LEU A 51 8.67 -0.18 -18.98
CA LEU A 51 9.31 -0.33 -17.68
C LEU A 51 8.32 -0.76 -16.60
N THR A 52 7.12 -0.18 -16.59
CA THR A 52 6.05 -0.53 -15.63
C THR A 52 5.64 -1.99 -15.79
N GLY A 53 5.44 -2.45 -17.03
CA GLY A 53 5.13 -3.86 -17.31
C GLY A 53 6.25 -4.81 -16.87
N ALA A 54 7.51 -4.45 -17.17
CA ALA A 54 8.67 -5.23 -16.75
C ALA A 54 8.81 -5.30 -15.22
N ILE A 55 8.67 -4.18 -14.52
CA ILE A 55 8.71 -4.11 -13.05
C ILE A 55 7.59 -4.94 -12.45
N PHE A 56 6.38 -4.91 -13.02
CA PHE A 56 5.26 -5.69 -12.51
C PHE A 56 5.56 -7.19 -12.50
N ILE A 57 6.13 -7.72 -13.60
CA ILE A 57 6.53 -9.12 -13.71
C ILE A 57 7.72 -9.42 -12.78
N ALA A 58 8.76 -8.58 -12.81
CA ALA A 58 9.96 -8.75 -11.99
C ALA A 58 9.63 -8.76 -10.49
N ASN A 59 8.72 -7.88 -10.03
CA ASN A 59 8.25 -7.83 -8.65
C ASN A 59 7.60 -9.16 -8.24
N LYS A 60 6.74 -9.74 -9.08
CA LYS A 60 6.13 -11.06 -8.79
C LYS A 60 7.18 -12.17 -8.71
N VAL A 61 8.13 -12.20 -9.65
CA VAL A 61 9.21 -13.18 -9.67
C VAL A 61 10.07 -13.06 -8.40
N LEU A 62 10.50 -11.85 -8.05
CA LEU A 62 11.29 -11.57 -6.85
C LEU A 62 10.58 -11.98 -5.56
N LEU A 63 9.27 -11.74 -5.45
CA LEU A 63 8.49 -12.17 -4.28
C LEU A 63 8.39 -13.70 -4.18
N ILE A 64 8.24 -14.40 -5.31
CA ILE A 64 8.27 -15.88 -5.33
C ILE A 64 9.67 -16.39 -4.95
N THR A 65 10.72 -15.80 -5.51
CA THR A 65 12.12 -16.12 -5.14
C THR A 65 12.39 -15.84 -3.66
N CYS A 66 11.85 -14.75 -3.11
CA CYS A 66 11.94 -14.44 -1.69
C CYS A 66 11.34 -15.56 -0.83
N ILE A 67 10.13 -16.04 -1.17
CA ILE A 67 9.50 -17.16 -0.47
C ILE A 67 10.34 -18.44 -0.61
N ALA A 68 10.88 -18.71 -1.79
CA ALA A 68 11.72 -19.88 -2.03
C ALA A 68 13.04 -19.83 -1.23
N VAL A 69 13.66 -18.66 -1.10
CA VAL A 69 14.92 -18.46 -0.37
C VAL A 69 14.73 -18.54 1.14
N MET A 70 13.69 -17.88 1.67
CA MET A 70 13.38 -17.85 3.11
C MET A 70 12.70 -19.13 3.60
N GLY A 71 12.02 -19.85 2.71
CA GLY A 71 11.10 -20.91 3.08
C GLY A 71 9.78 -20.38 3.65
N LYS A 72 8.83 -21.30 3.85
CA LYS A 72 7.48 -20.99 4.36
C LYS A 72 7.54 -20.32 5.74
N GLU A 73 8.31 -20.87 6.67
CA GLU A 73 8.44 -20.36 8.04
C GLU A 73 9.04 -18.93 8.07
N GLY A 74 10.10 -18.68 7.31
CA GLY A 74 10.73 -17.37 7.22
C GLY A 74 9.81 -16.30 6.60
N PHE A 75 9.03 -16.66 5.58
CA PHE A 75 8.05 -15.74 4.99
C PHE A 75 6.88 -15.45 5.95
N GLN A 76 6.41 -16.43 6.72
CA GLN A 76 5.37 -16.19 7.73
C GLN A 76 5.87 -15.27 8.86
N GLN A 77 7.14 -15.41 9.26
CA GLN A 77 7.76 -14.48 10.20
C GLN A 77 7.86 -13.07 9.62
N LEU A 78 8.28 -12.92 8.36
CA LEU A 78 8.30 -11.60 7.70
C LEU A 78 6.89 -10.99 7.66
N LYS A 79 5.89 -11.80 7.29
CA LYS A 79 4.49 -11.38 7.27
C LYS A 79 4.02 -10.94 8.66
N SER A 80 4.33 -11.67 9.73
CA SER A 80 3.90 -11.30 11.09
C SER A 80 4.53 -9.99 11.55
N ILE A 81 5.80 -9.73 11.19
CA ILE A 81 6.48 -8.46 11.48
C ILE A 81 5.78 -7.31 10.74
N VAL A 82 5.54 -7.45 9.43
CA VAL A 82 4.91 -6.41 8.60
C VAL A 82 3.48 -6.12 9.07
N PHE A 83 2.66 -7.16 9.24
CA PHE A 83 1.28 -7.00 9.72
C PHE A 83 1.21 -6.54 11.18
N GLY A 84 2.17 -6.93 12.02
CA GLY A 84 2.29 -6.46 13.40
C GLY A 84 2.52 -4.95 13.47
N HIS A 85 3.41 -4.42 12.62
CA HIS A 85 3.61 -2.97 12.50
C HIS A 85 2.37 -2.28 11.93
N ALA A 86 1.76 -2.80 10.86
CA ALA A 86 0.54 -2.24 10.30
C ALA A 86 -0.62 -2.19 11.31
N LYS A 87 -0.74 -3.20 12.19
CA LYS A 87 -1.77 -3.22 13.24
C LYS A 87 -1.57 -2.15 14.31
N LYS A 88 -0.33 -1.69 14.56
CA LYS A 88 -0.05 -0.55 15.46
C LYS A 88 -0.56 0.77 14.89
N LEU A 89 -0.59 0.89 13.56
CA LEU A 89 -1.13 2.05 12.84
C LEU A 89 -2.65 1.96 12.64
N ALA A 90 -3.31 0.89 13.11
CA ALA A 90 -4.73 0.69 12.89
C ALA A 90 -5.55 1.80 13.58
N PRO A 91 -6.43 2.50 12.84
CA PRO A 91 -7.19 3.62 13.39
C PRO A 91 -8.28 3.15 14.36
N ALA A 92 -8.74 4.07 15.21
CA ALA A 92 -9.78 3.80 16.21
C ALA A 92 -11.02 3.16 15.57
N LYS A 93 -11.58 2.13 16.23
CA LYS A 93 -12.70 1.35 15.69
C LYS A 93 -13.94 2.22 15.46
N LYS A 94 -14.40 2.93 16.50
CA LYS A 94 -15.58 3.80 16.44
C LYS A 94 -15.19 5.26 16.24
N VAL A 95 -15.77 5.90 15.24
CA VAL A 95 -15.67 7.35 15.00
C VAL A 95 -17.06 8.00 15.11
N GLY A 96 -17.12 9.21 15.66
CA GLY A 96 -18.36 9.97 15.74
C GLY A 96 -18.90 10.41 14.37
N PRO A 97 -20.19 10.77 14.27
CA PRO A 97 -20.86 11.08 12.99
C PRO A 97 -20.22 12.26 12.24
N VAL A 98 -19.82 13.32 12.96
CA VAL A 98 -19.18 14.51 12.36
C VAL A 98 -17.80 14.16 11.78
N ARG A 99 -16.97 13.43 12.54
CA ARG A 99 -15.65 12.96 12.08
C ARG A 99 -15.78 12.04 10.86
N HIS A 100 -16.79 11.18 10.84
CA HIS A 100 -17.07 10.30 9.71
C HIS A 100 -17.45 11.09 8.45
N ALA A 101 -18.30 12.11 8.56
CA ALA A 101 -18.67 12.96 7.43
C ALA A 101 -17.46 13.72 6.87
N ILE A 102 -16.64 14.31 7.74
CA ILE A 102 -15.40 15.00 7.35
C ILE A 102 -14.45 14.03 6.64
N GLY A 103 -14.22 12.84 7.22
CA GLY A 103 -13.37 11.82 6.61
C GLY A 103 -13.89 11.37 5.25
N LEU A 104 -15.21 11.26 5.07
CA LEU A 104 -15.81 10.91 3.79
C LEU A 104 -15.59 11.99 2.73
N VAL A 105 -15.73 13.26 3.09
CA VAL A 105 -15.42 14.39 2.19
C VAL A 105 -13.93 14.38 1.84
N MET A 106 -13.05 14.16 2.83
CA MET A 106 -11.61 14.02 2.61
C MET A 106 -11.24 12.84 1.71
N PHE A 107 -12.06 11.79 1.66
CA PHE A 107 -11.85 10.63 0.82
C PHE A 107 -12.37 10.84 -0.61
N ILE A 108 -13.60 11.35 -0.74
CA ILE A 108 -14.26 11.50 -2.04
C ILE A 108 -13.69 12.68 -2.84
N LEU A 109 -13.35 13.79 -2.18
CA LEU A 109 -12.92 15.00 -2.87
C LEU A 109 -11.64 14.80 -3.69
N PRO A 110 -10.53 14.23 -3.16
CA PRO A 110 -9.33 13.95 -3.96
C PRO A 110 -9.59 12.96 -5.10
N LEU A 111 -10.44 11.94 -4.87
CA LEU A 111 -10.78 10.96 -5.90
C LEU A 111 -11.55 11.57 -7.07
N LEU A 112 -12.57 12.39 -6.78
CA LEU A 112 -13.33 13.09 -7.81
C LEU A 112 -12.45 14.08 -8.57
N THR A 113 -11.60 14.84 -7.87
CA THR A 113 -10.67 15.78 -8.53
C THR A 113 -9.72 15.04 -9.46
N SER A 114 -9.09 13.95 -9.00
CA SER A 114 -8.16 13.15 -9.82
C SER A 114 -8.85 12.50 -11.03
N MET A 115 -10.10 12.03 -10.88
CA MET A 115 -10.85 11.49 -12.01
C MET A 115 -11.27 12.56 -13.03
N LEU A 116 -11.58 13.78 -12.58
CA LEU A 116 -12.04 14.87 -13.44
C LEU A 116 -10.90 15.63 -14.12
N GLU A 117 -9.68 15.63 -13.56
CA GLU A 117 -8.49 16.29 -14.12
C GLU A 117 -8.29 16.08 -15.63
N PRO A 118 -8.24 14.85 -16.17
CA PRO A 118 -7.98 14.66 -17.60
C PRO A 118 -9.10 15.23 -18.49
N TYR A 119 -10.34 15.27 -18.01
CA TYR A 119 -11.47 15.83 -18.76
C TYR A 119 -11.46 17.36 -18.74
N VAL A 120 -11.10 17.96 -17.60
CA VAL A 120 -10.97 19.41 -17.48
C VAL A 120 -9.82 19.92 -18.35
N ASP A 121 -8.69 19.22 -18.36
CA ASP A 121 -7.53 19.58 -19.19
C ASP A 121 -7.83 19.45 -20.70
N GLN A 122 -8.70 18.54 -21.10
CA GLN A 122 -9.13 18.38 -22.50
C GLN A 122 -10.07 19.50 -22.96
N ILE A 123 -10.99 19.96 -22.09
CA ILE A 123 -11.96 21.01 -22.42
C ILE A 123 -11.32 22.41 -22.29
N TRP A 124 -10.43 22.61 -21.32
CA TRP A 124 -9.81 23.89 -21.00
C TRP A 124 -8.29 23.79 -20.78
N PRO A 125 -7.51 23.59 -21.86
CA PRO A 125 -6.06 23.49 -21.75
C PRO A 125 -5.47 24.79 -21.18
N GLY A 126 -4.87 24.71 -19.99
CA GLY A 126 -4.22 25.84 -19.31
C GLY A 126 -4.93 26.39 -18.08
N PHE A 127 -6.11 25.86 -17.69
CA PHE A 127 -6.83 26.30 -16.49
C PHE A 127 -6.07 25.99 -15.19
N ARG A 128 -5.19 24.98 -15.18
CA ARG A 128 -4.36 24.64 -14.04
C ARG A 128 -2.88 24.91 -14.33
N PRO A 129 -2.24 25.87 -13.64
CA PRO A 129 -0.80 25.85 -13.48
C PRO A 129 -0.40 24.51 -12.85
N ARG A 130 0.74 23.93 -13.25
CA ARG A 130 1.27 22.66 -12.72
C ARG A 130 1.63 22.78 -11.23
N MET A 131 0.61 22.87 -10.37
CA MET A 131 0.73 23.01 -8.92
C MET A 131 0.89 21.63 -8.30
N TRP A 132 2.12 21.11 -8.34
CA TRP A 132 2.47 19.83 -7.72
C TRP A 132 2.09 19.77 -6.23
N GLN A 133 2.03 20.92 -5.55
CA GLN A 133 1.57 21.06 -4.17
C GLN A 133 0.11 20.65 -3.98
N ALA A 134 -0.76 20.97 -4.94
CA ALA A 134 -2.18 20.61 -4.87
C ALA A 134 -2.38 19.10 -5.06
N GLN A 135 -1.59 18.47 -5.94
CA GLN A 135 -1.57 17.02 -6.12
C GLN A 135 -1.08 16.31 -4.86
N LEU A 136 0.06 16.73 -4.32
CA LEU A 136 0.60 16.17 -3.08
C LEU A 136 -0.37 16.37 -1.90
N GLY A 137 -0.99 17.55 -1.82
CA GLY A 137 -2.00 17.86 -0.80
C GLY A 137 -3.22 16.95 -0.91
N GLY A 138 -3.68 16.67 -2.13
CA GLY A 138 -4.75 15.71 -2.40
C GLY A 138 -4.39 14.29 -1.97
N ASP A 139 -3.18 13.83 -2.29
CA ASP A 139 -2.68 12.51 -1.89
C ASP A 139 -2.59 12.37 -0.37
N VAL A 140 -2.05 13.39 0.31
CA VAL A 140 -1.96 13.42 1.78
C VAL A 140 -3.35 13.46 2.41
N MET A 141 -4.27 14.26 1.87
CA MET A 141 -5.67 14.34 2.32
C MET A 141 -6.37 12.98 2.17
N LEU A 142 -6.16 12.30 1.04
CA LEU A 142 -6.70 10.97 0.79
C LEU A 142 -6.16 9.94 1.79
N VAL A 143 -4.85 9.94 2.06
CA VAL A 143 -4.24 9.03 3.05
C VAL A 143 -4.75 9.35 4.46
N ALA A 144 -4.81 10.62 4.84
CA ALA A 144 -5.33 11.05 6.14
C ALA A 144 -6.80 10.67 6.34
N SER A 145 -7.58 10.66 5.25
CA SER A 145 -9.01 10.31 5.31
C SER A 145 -9.25 8.91 5.88
N PHE A 146 -8.39 7.92 5.61
CA PHE A 146 -8.48 6.58 6.19
C PHE A 146 -8.32 6.58 7.72
N PHE A 147 -7.45 7.43 8.24
CA PHE A 147 -7.28 7.58 9.69
C PHE A 147 -8.48 8.30 10.30
N VAL A 148 -9.06 9.28 9.59
CA VAL A 148 -10.23 10.04 10.04
C VAL A 148 -11.50 9.18 10.02
N LEU A 149 -11.72 8.40 8.96
CA LEU A 149 -12.86 7.48 8.79
C LEU A 149 -12.86 6.30 9.77
N GLY A 150 -11.69 5.89 10.25
CA GLY A 150 -11.56 4.84 11.25
C GLY A 150 -11.80 3.43 10.73
N GLY A 151 -11.71 2.45 11.63
CA GLY A 151 -11.83 1.03 11.26
C GLY A 151 -13.23 0.62 10.81
N ASP A 152 -14.29 1.25 11.35
CA ASP A 152 -15.68 0.89 11.03
C ASP A 152 -16.14 1.31 9.63
N PHE A 153 -15.42 2.20 8.95
CA PHE A 153 -15.73 2.59 7.58
C PHE A 153 -15.77 1.38 6.62
N TRP A 154 -14.75 0.52 6.70
CA TRP A 154 -14.68 -0.69 5.87
C TRP A 154 -15.82 -1.66 6.14
N ASN A 155 -16.28 -1.76 7.39
CA ASN A 155 -17.42 -2.59 7.76
C ASN A 155 -18.70 -2.07 7.11
N LYS A 156 -18.91 -0.74 7.11
CA LYS A 156 -20.07 -0.10 6.45
C LYS A 156 -20.02 -0.22 4.94
N LEU A 157 -18.86 0.02 4.33
CA LEU A 157 -18.67 -0.13 2.88
C LEU A 157 -18.93 -1.58 2.46
N ARG A 158 -18.41 -2.55 3.22
CA ARG A 158 -18.69 -3.98 2.99
C ARG A 158 -20.17 -4.32 3.17
N ALA A 159 -20.83 -3.79 4.20
CA ALA A 159 -22.24 -4.01 4.45
C ALA A 159 -23.13 -3.48 3.31
N LEU A 160 -22.70 -2.44 2.57
CA LEU A 160 -23.43 -1.93 1.41
C LEU A 160 -23.51 -2.95 0.26
N PHE A 161 -22.48 -3.79 0.10
CA PHE A 161 -22.42 -4.82 -0.95
C PHE A 161 -22.91 -6.20 -0.50
N ILE A 162 -22.97 -6.45 0.81
CA ILE A 162 -23.58 -7.66 1.36
C ILE A 162 -25.05 -7.38 1.61
N ARG A 163 -25.89 -7.63 0.60
CA ARG A 163 -27.34 -7.62 0.78
C ARG A 163 -27.70 -8.85 1.62
N SER A 164 -28.23 -8.63 2.82
CA SER A 164 -28.96 -9.68 3.54
C SER A 164 -30.15 -10.08 2.67
N VAL A 165 -30.13 -11.30 2.14
CA VAL A 165 -31.33 -11.99 1.65
C VAL A 165 -32.01 -12.61 2.85
#